data_AF-A0A4V1UHJ8-F1
#
_entry.id   AF-A0A4V1UHJ8-F1
#
_cell.length_a   1.000
_cell.length_b   1.000
_cell.length_c   1.000
_cell.angle_alpha   90.00
_cell.angle_beta   90.00
_cell.angle_gamma   90.00
#
_symmetry.space_group_name_H-M   'P 1'
#
loop_
_entity.id
_entity.type
_entity.pdbx_description
1 polymer ?
#
loop_
_entity_poly.entity_id
_entity_poly.type
_entity_poly.pdbx_seq_one_letter_code
_entity_poly.pdbx_strand_id
1 'polypeptide(L)'
;MNASASDIQARRHLEGLRRVLTVAGPAMDDNNLPPLEAIRLEGEETINGLFDYRVQLQTPERGPGLGPWRLDLAPLLGKELTITIELDPDDEAIEALEATGLGAREITGLVVEASILDADHRHRRCELTLKPWLHLATLATHHRIFQDMRAPEVIEAVLADYPYPVIRRLAAVYPPRDICMQRHETDHAFITRLMAEWGINHHFEHVQGTHRLVLSDTNDAFPSLLSMARESGKHQAGESHDARPHRLFIHPPGHRPGQEYIHVFSPQLTMTSVAWEARDHDYARPRARLHARAGEAPVQADATTAPGLQTPRQL
;
A
#
# COMPACT_ATOMS: atom_id res chain seq x y z
N MET A 1 -0.64 -48.29 -2.95
CA MET A 1 -1.96 -47.64 -2.78
C MET A 1 -1.99 -46.49 -3.77
N ASN A 2 -2.41 -46.76 -5.00
CA ASN A 2 -2.36 -45.80 -6.10
C ASN A 2 -3.69 -45.04 -6.10
N ALA A 3 -3.62 -43.72 -5.93
CA ALA A 3 -4.76 -42.85 -6.18
C ALA A 3 -5.23 -43.07 -7.62
N SER A 4 -6.53 -43.29 -7.78
CA SER A 4 -7.17 -43.51 -9.08
C SER A 4 -6.99 -42.28 -9.97
N ALA A 5 -6.82 -42.48 -11.29
CA ALA A 5 -6.78 -41.38 -12.27
C ALA A 5 -8.01 -40.45 -12.18
N SER A 6 -9.14 -40.94 -11.64
CA SER A 6 -10.33 -40.14 -11.33
C SER A 6 -10.14 -39.18 -10.15
N ASP A 7 -9.34 -39.53 -9.14
CA ASP A 7 -9.05 -38.65 -7.98
C ASP A 7 -8.09 -37.53 -8.36
N ILE A 8 -7.17 -37.78 -9.31
CA ILE A 8 -6.25 -36.77 -9.86
C ILE A 8 -7.01 -35.83 -10.80
N GLN A 9 -7.96 -36.33 -11.60
CA GLN A 9 -8.83 -35.49 -12.43
C GLN A 9 -9.85 -34.70 -11.59
N ALA A 10 -10.40 -35.27 -10.52
CA ALA A 10 -11.30 -34.55 -9.60
C ALA A 10 -10.56 -33.46 -8.80
N ARG A 11 -9.31 -33.71 -8.37
CA ARG A 11 -8.45 -32.68 -7.78
C ARG A 11 -8.10 -31.58 -8.79
N ARG A 12 -7.75 -31.91 -10.03
CA ARG A 12 -7.56 -30.92 -11.11
C ARG A 12 -8.83 -30.13 -11.47
N HIS A 13 -10.00 -30.74 -11.34
CA HIS A 13 -11.28 -30.07 -11.63
C HIS A 13 -11.77 -29.18 -10.47
N LEU A 14 -11.34 -29.46 -9.24
CA LEU A 14 -11.50 -28.60 -8.05
C LEU A 14 -10.44 -27.49 -7.98
N GLU A 15 -9.24 -27.72 -8.50
CA GLU A 15 -8.23 -26.68 -8.77
C GLU A 15 -8.67 -25.70 -9.87
N GLY A 16 -9.67 -26.07 -10.69
CA GLY A 16 -10.19 -25.29 -11.81
C GLY A 16 -11.07 -24.08 -11.48
N LEU A 17 -11.22 -23.69 -10.21
CA LEU A 17 -12.00 -22.51 -9.80
C LEU A 17 -11.33 -21.69 -8.69
N ARG A 18 -10.00 -21.81 -8.49
CA ARG A 18 -9.29 -20.78 -7.72
C ARG A 18 -9.24 -19.50 -8.54
N ARG A 19 -9.90 -18.47 -8.05
CA ARG A 19 -9.92 -17.16 -8.68
C ARG A 19 -8.72 -16.40 -8.18
N VAL A 20 -7.89 -15.95 -9.13
CA VAL A 20 -6.73 -15.09 -8.87
C VAL A 20 -7.14 -13.80 -8.15
N LEU A 21 -8.37 -13.32 -8.38
CA LEU A 21 -8.91 -12.12 -7.75
C LEU A 21 -10.20 -12.45 -6.99
N THR A 22 -10.21 -12.22 -5.68
CA THR A 22 -11.39 -12.40 -4.82
C THR A 22 -11.66 -11.17 -3.98
N VAL A 23 -12.90 -11.03 -3.52
CA VAL A 23 -13.34 -9.95 -2.64
C VAL A 23 -14.08 -10.52 -1.42
N ALA A 24 -13.85 -9.91 -0.26
CA ALA A 24 -14.46 -10.31 1.01
C ALA A 24 -14.52 -9.12 1.98
N GLY A 25 -15.22 -9.29 3.10
CA GLY A 25 -15.28 -8.33 4.20
C GLY A 25 -16.67 -7.74 4.42
N PRO A 26 -16.80 -6.79 5.37
CA PRO A 26 -18.09 -6.27 5.83
C PRO A 26 -18.99 -5.69 4.73
N ALA A 27 -18.39 -5.15 3.65
CA ALA A 27 -19.14 -4.71 2.48
C ALA A 27 -19.82 -5.88 1.75
N MET A 28 -19.20 -7.05 1.67
CA MET A 28 -19.74 -8.22 0.96
C MET A 28 -20.65 -9.12 1.82
N ASP A 29 -20.66 -8.92 3.14
CA ASP A 29 -21.49 -9.71 4.08
C ASP A 29 -22.98 -9.31 4.08
N ASP A 30 -23.37 -8.34 3.25
CA ASP A 30 -24.76 -7.88 3.17
C ASP A 30 -25.65 -8.89 2.43
N ASN A 31 -26.61 -9.47 3.16
CA ASN A 31 -27.53 -10.49 2.66
C ASN A 31 -28.44 -10.02 1.50
N ASN A 32 -28.52 -8.72 1.23
CA ASN A 32 -29.38 -8.18 0.18
C ASN A 32 -28.72 -8.16 -1.21
N LEU A 33 -27.41 -8.34 -1.30
CA LEU A 33 -26.72 -8.40 -2.58
C LEU A 33 -26.64 -9.84 -3.11
N PRO A 34 -26.83 -10.05 -4.43
CA PRO A 34 -26.47 -11.32 -5.04
C PRO A 34 -24.96 -11.56 -4.88
N PRO A 35 -24.49 -12.82 -4.98
CA PRO A 35 -23.06 -13.09 -5.01
C PRO A 35 -22.40 -12.26 -6.12
N LEU A 36 -21.29 -11.60 -5.78
CA LEU A 36 -20.50 -10.77 -6.67
C LEU A 36 -19.10 -11.35 -6.82
N GLU A 37 -18.56 -11.16 -8.01
CA GLU A 37 -17.31 -11.74 -8.44
C GLU A 37 -16.41 -10.65 -9.02
N ALA A 38 -15.19 -10.53 -8.52
CA ALA A 38 -14.23 -9.55 -9.03
C ALA A 38 -13.68 -9.95 -10.41
N ILE A 39 -13.68 -8.99 -11.33
CA ILE A 39 -13.25 -9.21 -12.74
C ILE A 39 -12.12 -8.29 -13.18
N ARG A 40 -11.96 -7.13 -12.53
CA ARG A 40 -10.94 -6.15 -12.88
C ARG A 40 -10.56 -5.38 -11.62
N LEU A 41 -9.27 -5.16 -11.45
CA LEU A 41 -8.71 -4.27 -10.45
C LEU A 41 -7.80 -3.27 -11.16
N GLU A 42 -8.02 -1.99 -10.90
CA GLU A 42 -7.12 -0.91 -11.25
C GLU A 42 -6.82 -0.12 -9.99
N GLY A 43 -5.62 0.43 -9.86
CA GLY A 43 -5.40 1.41 -8.81
C GLY A 43 -4.02 2.03 -8.85
N GLU A 44 -3.90 3.06 -8.03
CA GLU A 44 -2.69 3.83 -7.82
C GLU A 44 -2.36 3.89 -6.34
N GLU A 45 -1.09 3.70 -6.02
CA GLU A 45 -0.56 3.79 -4.67
C GLU A 45 0.79 4.52 -4.72
N THR A 46 1.00 5.43 -3.79
CA THR A 46 2.24 6.21 -3.67
C THR A 46 2.62 6.34 -2.22
N ILE A 47 3.93 6.48 -1.95
CA ILE A 47 4.39 6.87 -0.62
C ILE A 47 3.86 8.27 -0.32
N ASN A 48 3.34 8.48 0.89
CA ASN A 48 2.70 9.72 1.33
C ASN A 48 1.39 10.08 0.61
N GLY A 49 0.83 9.16 -0.18
CA GLY A 49 -0.44 9.35 -0.87
C GLY A 49 -1.54 8.45 -0.31
N LEU A 50 -2.78 8.86 -0.53
CA LEU A 50 -3.94 8.01 -0.30
C LEU A 50 -4.11 7.11 -1.53
N PHE A 51 -4.05 5.79 -1.35
CA PHE A 51 -4.30 4.88 -2.46
C PHE A 51 -5.73 5.05 -3.01
N ASP A 52 -5.89 4.73 -4.28
CA ASP A 52 -7.17 4.74 -5.00
C ASP A 52 -7.26 3.46 -5.82
N TYR A 53 -8.13 2.54 -5.41
CA TYR A 53 -8.39 1.30 -6.13
C TYR A 53 -9.81 1.27 -6.66
N ARG A 54 -9.98 0.93 -7.93
CA ARG A 54 -11.27 0.67 -8.56
C ARG A 54 -11.38 -0.81 -8.87
N VAL A 55 -12.37 -1.47 -8.27
CA VAL A 55 -12.66 -2.88 -8.52
C VAL A 55 -13.99 -3.02 -9.24
N GLN A 56 -13.99 -3.74 -10.35
CA GLN A 56 -15.21 -4.10 -11.06
C GLN A 56 -15.68 -5.48 -10.60
N LEU A 57 -16.94 -5.56 -10.24
CA LEU A 57 -17.61 -6.77 -9.79
C LEU A 57 -18.73 -7.15 -10.75
N GLN A 58 -18.99 -8.44 -10.89
CA GLN A 58 -20.11 -8.96 -11.67
C GLN A 58 -20.87 -10.07 -10.95
N THR A 59 -22.15 -10.23 -11.26
CA THR A 59 -22.89 -11.43 -10.82
C THR A 59 -22.46 -12.68 -11.59
N PRO A 60 -22.38 -13.85 -10.95
CA PRO A 60 -22.14 -15.13 -11.62
C PRO A 60 -23.16 -15.38 -12.74
N GLU A 61 -22.76 -16.12 -13.78
CA GLU A 61 -23.70 -16.58 -14.80
C GLU A 61 -24.66 -17.60 -14.16
N ARG A 62 -25.94 -17.24 -13.98
CA ARG A 62 -26.98 -18.17 -13.57
C ARG A 62 -28.19 -18.09 -14.50
N GLY A 63 -28.80 -19.26 -14.71
CA GLY A 63 -29.98 -19.48 -15.56
C GLY A 63 -31.22 -18.67 -15.14
N PRO A 64 -32.34 -18.83 -15.88
CA PRO A 64 -33.44 -17.86 -15.91
C PRO A 64 -34.03 -17.63 -14.52
N GLY A 65 -33.87 -16.39 -14.05
CA GLY A 65 -34.16 -15.98 -12.68
C GLY A 65 -33.22 -14.84 -12.33
N LEU A 66 -33.31 -13.74 -13.07
CA LEU A 66 -32.60 -12.51 -12.72
C LEU A 66 -32.96 -12.20 -11.26
N GLY A 67 -31.95 -12.09 -10.41
CA GLY A 67 -32.09 -11.43 -9.12
C GLY A 67 -32.67 -10.02 -9.29
N PRO A 68 -32.83 -9.24 -8.22
CA PRO A 68 -33.36 -7.88 -8.33
C PRO A 68 -32.65 -7.13 -9.46
N TRP A 69 -33.44 -6.53 -10.36
CA TRP A 69 -32.92 -5.84 -11.55
C TRP A 69 -31.86 -4.79 -11.22
N ARG A 70 -31.92 -4.27 -9.99
CA ARG A 70 -31.05 -3.26 -9.43
C ARG A 70 -30.24 -3.84 -8.28
N LEU A 71 -28.93 -3.66 -8.34
CA LEU A 71 -28.04 -3.84 -7.19
C LEU A 71 -28.23 -2.65 -6.26
N ASP A 72 -28.60 -2.89 -5.01
CA ASP A 72 -28.60 -1.85 -3.99
C ASP A 72 -27.19 -1.73 -3.39
N LEU A 73 -26.42 -0.76 -3.91
CA LEU A 73 -25.04 -0.56 -3.52
C LEU A 73 -24.89 0.42 -2.34
N ALA A 74 -25.96 1.13 -1.96
CA ALA A 74 -25.89 2.12 -0.88
C ALA A 74 -25.42 1.52 0.47
N PRO A 75 -25.83 0.29 0.84
CA PRO A 75 -25.33 -0.36 2.06
C PRO A 75 -23.83 -0.69 2.05
N LEU A 76 -23.16 -0.63 0.90
CA LEU A 76 -21.71 -0.87 0.78
C LEU A 76 -20.89 0.34 1.21
N LEU A 77 -21.43 1.56 1.06
CA LEU A 77 -20.69 2.79 1.28
C LEU A 77 -20.24 2.92 2.74
N GLY A 78 -18.97 3.28 2.92
CA GLY A 78 -18.33 3.43 4.22
C GLY A 78 -17.96 2.13 4.92
N LYS A 79 -18.24 0.95 4.33
CA LYS A 79 -17.79 -0.34 4.86
C LYS A 79 -16.43 -0.73 4.27
N GLU A 80 -15.70 -1.55 5.01
CA GLU A 80 -14.45 -2.13 4.56
C GLU A 80 -14.70 -3.25 3.52
N LEU A 81 -13.87 -3.24 2.48
CA LEU A 81 -13.79 -4.26 1.46
C LEU A 81 -12.34 -4.69 1.33
N THR A 82 -12.10 -5.99 1.34
CA THR A 82 -10.79 -6.60 1.15
C THR A 82 -10.75 -7.30 -0.19
N ILE A 83 -9.79 -6.92 -1.03
CA ILE A 83 -9.46 -7.56 -2.29
C ILE A 83 -8.23 -8.44 -2.05
N THR A 84 -8.30 -9.69 -2.50
CA THR A 84 -7.19 -10.64 -2.40
C THR A 84 -6.73 -11.00 -3.79
N ILE A 85 -5.43 -10.86 -4.04
CA ILE A 85 -4.75 -11.24 -5.29
C ILE A 85 -3.89 -12.46 -4.97
N GLU A 86 -4.18 -13.61 -5.57
CA GLU A 86 -3.33 -14.79 -5.49
C GLU A 86 -2.03 -14.52 -6.25
N LEU A 87 -0.89 -14.76 -5.60
CA LEU A 87 0.44 -14.63 -6.19
C LEU A 87 1.04 -16.01 -6.34
N ASP A 88 1.80 -16.24 -7.42
CA ASP A 88 2.41 -17.54 -7.69
C ASP A 88 3.39 -17.88 -6.54
N PRO A 89 3.23 -19.04 -5.86
CA PRO A 89 4.15 -19.43 -4.80
C PRO A 89 5.49 -19.86 -5.41
N ASP A 90 6.57 -19.13 -5.12
CA ASP A 90 7.92 -19.68 -5.20
C ASP A 90 8.02 -20.84 -4.19
N ASP A 91 8.41 -22.04 -4.65
CA ASP A 91 8.51 -23.28 -3.85
C ASP A 91 9.38 -23.15 -2.57
N GLU A 92 10.24 -22.12 -2.48
CA GLU A 92 11.11 -21.84 -1.31
C GLU A 92 10.63 -20.67 -0.42
N ALA A 93 9.61 -19.92 -0.82
CA ALA A 93 9.16 -18.70 -0.13
C ALA A 93 7.81 -18.84 0.59
N ILE A 94 7.29 -20.07 0.67
CA ILE A 94 5.92 -20.39 1.10
C ILE A 94 5.63 -20.00 2.55
N GLU A 95 6.62 -19.89 3.43
CA GLU A 95 6.31 -19.62 4.84
C GLU A 95 6.42 -18.14 5.19
N ALA A 96 7.13 -17.30 4.43
CA ALA A 96 7.77 -16.13 5.00
C ALA A 96 7.05 -14.76 4.90
N LEU A 97 6.06 -14.59 4.03
CA LEU A 97 5.54 -13.27 3.69
C LEU A 97 4.03 -13.13 3.92
N GLU A 98 3.55 -13.43 5.14
CA GLU A 98 2.17 -13.09 5.57
C GLU A 98 1.91 -11.57 5.59
N ALA A 99 2.92 -10.71 5.38
CA ALA A 99 2.74 -9.26 5.36
C ALA A 99 2.98 -8.56 4.00
N THR A 100 3.70 -9.14 3.03
CA THR A 100 3.85 -8.57 1.66
C THR A 100 4.38 -9.59 0.64
N GLY A 101 3.54 -10.51 0.18
CA GLY A 101 3.65 -11.04 -1.18
C GLY A 101 4.56 -12.24 -1.43
N LEU A 102 4.16 -13.39 -0.89
CA LEU A 102 4.10 -14.69 -1.59
C LEU A 102 2.95 -15.48 -0.97
N GLY A 103 2.02 -16.00 -1.77
CA GLY A 103 0.76 -16.61 -1.34
C GLY A 103 -0.47 -15.79 -1.74
N ALA A 104 -0.71 -14.65 -1.08
CA ALA A 104 -1.76 -13.71 -1.48
C ALA A 104 -1.43 -12.28 -1.04
N ARG A 105 -1.71 -11.30 -1.89
CA ARG A 105 -1.69 -9.87 -1.53
C ARG A 105 -3.10 -9.44 -1.15
N GLU A 106 -3.24 -8.87 0.04
CA GLU A 106 -4.47 -8.23 0.48
C GLU A 106 -4.42 -6.71 0.23
N ILE A 107 -5.56 -6.17 -0.19
CA ILE A 107 -5.81 -4.73 -0.32
C ILE A 107 -7.16 -4.47 0.34
N THR A 108 -7.11 -3.93 1.55
CA THR A 108 -8.29 -3.48 2.29
C THR A 108 -8.46 -1.97 2.19
N GLY A 109 -9.69 -1.52 1.95
CA GLY A 109 -10.05 -0.11 1.98
C GLY A 109 -11.54 0.11 2.25
N LEU A 110 -11.91 1.36 2.47
CA LEU A 110 -13.31 1.77 2.59
C LEU A 110 -13.91 1.99 1.22
N VAL A 111 -15.11 1.48 1.00
CA VAL A 111 -15.90 1.78 -0.20
C VAL A 111 -16.40 3.22 -0.11
N VAL A 112 -15.81 4.13 -0.89
CA VAL A 112 -16.16 5.55 -0.90
C VAL A 112 -17.11 5.93 -2.02
N GLU A 113 -17.14 5.12 -3.08
CA GLU A 113 -18.01 5.29 -4.23
C GLU A 113 -18.44 3.92 -4.74
N ALA A 114 -19.67 3.82 -5.21
CA ALA A 114 -20.22 2.63 -5.83
C ALA A 114 -21.10 3.05 -7.02
N SER A 115 -20.80 2.51 -8.20
CA SER A 115 -21.51 2.82 -9.44
C SER A 115 -21.98 1.55 -10.14
N ILE A 116 -23.09 1.64 -10.86
CA ILE A 116 -23.57 0.58 -11.75
C ILE A 116 -23.01 0.87 -13.13
N LEU A 117 -22.24 -0.06 -13.70
CA LEU A 117 -21.62 0.13 -15.01
C LEU A 117 -22.56 -0.25 -16.15
N ASP A 118 -23.01 -1.50 -16.15
CA ASP A 118 -23.88 -2.05 -17.19
C ASP A 118 -24.64 -3.28 -16.67
N ALA A 119 -25.78 -3.55 -17.29
CA ALA A 119 -26.66 -4.66 -16.99
C ALA A 119 -26.93 -5.45 -18.28
N ASP A 120 -26.00 -6.33 -18.67
CA ASP A 120 -26.25 -7.30 -19.74
C ASP A 120 -27.32 -8.31 -19.29
N HIS A 121 -28.04 -8.97 -20.20
CA HIS A 121 -29.06 -9.95 -19.86
C HIS A 121 -28.55 -11.11 -18.98
N ARG A 122 -27.24 -11.36 -18.97
CA ARG A 122 -26.60 -12.45 -18.20
C ARG A 122 -25.89 -12.00 -16.93
N HIS A 123 -25.43 -10.74 -16.88
CA HIS A 123 -24.61 -10.24 -15.78
C HIS A 123 -25.04 -8.82 -15.37
N ARG A 124 -24.97 -8.55 -14.08
CA ARG A 124 -25.01 -7.17 -13.56
C ARG A 124 -23.59 -6.80 -13.15
N ARG A 125 -23.12 -5.63 -13.57
CA ARG A 125 -21.78 -5.12 -13.26
C ARG A 125 -21.86 -3.84 -12.43
N CYS A 126 -21.01 -3.76 -11.43
CA CYS A 126 -20.77 -2.54 -10.67
C CYS A 126 -19.27 -2.28 -10.53
N GLU A 127 -18.94 -1.03 -10.21
CA GLU A 127 -17.60 -0.61 -9.87
C GLU A 127 -17.62 0.00 -8.47
N LEU A 128 -16.66 -0.40 -7.64
CA LEU A 128 -16.46 0.15 -6.31
C LEU A 128 -15.10 0.86 -6.27
N THR A 129 -15.08 2.06 -5.71
CA THR A 129 -13.84 2.80 -5.43
C THR A 129 -13.48 2.61 -3.96
N LEU A 130 -12.28 2.10 -3.71
CA LEU A 130 -11.71 1.91 -2.39
C LEU A 130 -10.64 2.96 -2.13
N LYS A 131 -10.70 3.56 -0.94
CA LYS A 131 -9.69 4.47 -0.41
C LYS A 131 -9.29 4.05 1.01
N PRO A 132 -8.12 4.45 1.51
CA PRO A 132 -7.78 4.21 2.92
C PRO A 132 -8.78 4.94 3.82
N TRP A 133 -8.96 4.43 5.05
CA TRP A 133 -9.69 5.13 6.10
C TRP A 133 -9.27 6.60 6.28
N LEU A 134 -8.00 6.92 6.02
CA LEU A 134 -7.47 8.28 6.10
C LEU A 134 -8.15 9.26 5.13
N HIS A 135 -8.85 8.77 4.10
CA HIS A 135 -9.71 9.59 3.26
C HIS A 135 -10.81 10.29 4.07
N LEU A 136 -11.32 9.69 5.15
CA LEU A 136 -12.30 10.32 6.02
C LEU A 136 -11.78 11.65 6.60
N ALA A 137 -10.47 11.74 6.86
CA ALA A 137 -9.80 12.95 7.34
C ALA A 137 -9.71 14.07 6.28
N THR A 138 -10.15 13.83 5.04
CA THR A 138 -10.27 14.83 3.98
C THR A 138 -11.65 15.49 3.93
N LEU A 139 -12.65 14.92 4.61
CA LEU A 139 -14.06 15.29 4.45
C LEU A 139 -14.51 16.42 5.39
N ALA A 140 -13.72 16.73 6.42
CA ALA A 140 -14.04 17.75 7.41
C ALA A 140 -12.87 18.72 7.61
N THR A 141 -13.20 19.97 7.92
CA THR A 141 -12.26 21.08 8.16
C THR A 141 -12.40 21.55 9.59
N HIS A 142 -11.27 21.78 10.26
CA HIS A 142 -11.26 22.13 11.69
C HIS A 142 -10.38 23.34 12.01
N HIS A 143 -10.59 23.84 13.24
CA HIS A 143 -9.74 24.83 13.90
C HIS A 143 -9.35 24.27 15.27
N ARG A 144 -8.08 23.93 15.46
CA ARG A 144 -7.55 23.33 16.70
C ARG A 144 -6.22 23.97 17.07
N ILE A 145 -5.95 24.09 18.37
CA ILE A 145 -4.68 24.57 18.91
C ILE A 145 -4.10 23.46 19.78
N PHE A 146 -2.84 23.12 19.52
CA PHE A 146 -2.04 22.16 20.28
C PHE A 146 -0.88 22.94 20.91
N GLN A 147 -0.64 22.74 22.20
CA GLN A 147 0.37 23.46 22.97
C GLN A 147 1.30 22.47 23.67
N ASP A 148 2.59 22.78 23.69
CA ASP A 148 3.62 21.97 24.34
C ASP A 148 3.65 20.50 23.88
N MET A 149 3.29 20.25 22.62
CA MET A 149 3.23 18.92 22.01
C MET A 149 4.26 18.75 20.90
N ARG A 150 4.77 17.53 20.75
CA ARG A 150 5.66 17.14 19.64
C ARG A 150 4.84 16.86 18.39
N ALA A 151 5.47 16.98 17.22
CA ALA A 151 4.78 16.74 15.94
C ALA A 151 4.07 15.37 15.87
N PRO A 152 4.69 14.23 16.26
CA PRO A 152 3.97 12.96 16.28
C PRO A 152 2.77 12.96 17.23
N GLU A 153 2.88 13.60 18.39
CA GLU A 153 1.80 13.66 19.40
C GLU A 153 0.60 14.45 18.88
N VAL A 154 0.86 15.55 18.17
CA VAL A 154 -0.18 16.31 17.47
C VAL A 154 -0.86 15.45 16.39
N ILE A 155 -0.08 14.72 15.58
CA ILE A 155 -0.63 13.83 14.55
C ILE A 155 -1.54 12.78 15.19
N GLU A 156 -1.11 12.11 16.26
CA GLU A 156 -1.94 11.15 16.99
C GLU A 156 -3.19 11.78 17.59
N ALA A 157 -3.09 12.97 18.18
CA ALA A 157 -4.24 13.64 18.77
C ALA A 157 -5.31 13.98 17.72
N VAL A 158 -4.90 14.31 16.49
CA VAL A 158 -5.82 14.52 15.36
C VAL A 158 -6.42 13.18 14.89
N LEU A 159 -5.60 12.14 14.81
CA LEU A 159 -6.02 10.83 14.31
C LEU A 159 -6.82 10.00 15.33
N ALA A 160 -6.82 10.38 16.61
CA ALA A 160 -7.54 9.69 17.68
C ALA A 160 -9.07 9.71 17.51
N ASP A 161 -9.60 10.67 16.75
CA ASP A 161 -11.04 10.75 16.43
C ASP A 161 -11.47 9.63 15.44
N TYR A 162 -10.53 8.93 14.82
CA TYR A 162 -10.79 7.88 13.83
C TYR A 162 -10.51 6.49 14.44
N PRO A 163 -11.44 5.52 14.35
CA PRO A 163 -11.32 4.21 15.00
C PRO A 163 -10.44 3.23 14.20
N TYR A 164 -9.28 3.67 13.71
CA TYR A 164 -8.41 2.87 12.85
C TYR A 164 -6.95 2.84 13.36
N PRO A 165 -6.22 1.75 13.11
CA PRO A 165 -4.88 1.58 13.65
C PRO A 165 -3.86 2.52 12.99
N VAL A 166 -3.06 3.16 13.84
CA VAL A 166 -1.88 3.95 13.47
C VAL A 166 -0.66 3.37 14.17
N ILE A 167 0.40 3.08 13.42
CA ILE A 167 1.67 2.56 13.94
C ILE A 167 2.76 3.61 13.75
N ARG A 168 3.52 3.86 14.81
CA ARG A 168 4.73 4.69 14.74
C ARG A 168 5.98 3.81 14.61
N ARG A 169 6.75 4.05 13.55
CA ARG A 169 8.10 3.54 13.32
C ARG A 169 9.06 4.71 13.13
N LEU A 170 9.12 5.57 14.15
CA LEU A 170 9.91 6.80 14.14
C LEU A 170 11.17 6.62 15.00
N ALA A 171 12.33 6.92 14.45
CA ALA A 171 13.62 6.84 15.14
C ALA A 171 14.13 8.20 15.63
N ALA A 172 13.70 9.29 14.99
CA ALA A 172 14.12 10.64 15.33
C ALA A 172 13.48 11.16 16.63
N VAL A 173 14.16 12.11 17.26
CA VAL A 173 13.64 12.86 18.41
C VAL A 173 13.05 14.18 17.94
N TYR A 174 11.74 14.35 18.16
CA TYR A 174 11.01 15.56 17.79
C TYR A 174 10.92 16.53 18.98
N PRO A 175 11.35 17.79 18.85
CA PRO A 175 11.18 18.76 19.91
C PRO A 175 9.70 19.14 20.09
N PRO A 176 9.25 19.44 21.32
CA PRO A 176 7.92 19.99 21.54
C PRO A 176 7.82 21.39 20.92
N ARG A 177 6.62 21.76 20.48
CA ARG A 177 6.29 23.09 19.98
C ARG A 177 5.46 23.83 21.00
N ASP A 178 5.80 25.08 21.27
CA ASP A 178 5.02 25.98 22.13
C ASP A 178 3.57 26.08 21.65
N ILE A 179 3.39 26.20 20.33
CA ILE A 179 2.06 26.21 19.69
C ILE A 179 2.11 25.58 18.29
N CYS A 180 1.12 24.75 18.00
CA CYS A 180 0.82 24.25 16.68
C CYS A 180 -0.67 24.44 16.41
N MET A 181 -1.03 25.01 15.26
CA MET A 181 -2.42 25.34 14.94
C MET A 181 -2.84 24.66 13.64
N GLN A 182 -3.98 24.01 13.70
CA GLN A 182 -4.77 23.63 12.53
C GLN A 182 -5.72 24.80 12.24
N ARG A 183 -5.62 25.43 11.08
CA ARG A 183 -6.35 26.67 10.77
C ARG A 183 -7.10 26.57 9.44
N HIS A 184 -8.38 26.24 9.51
CA HIS A 184 -9.26 26.13 8.33
C HIS A 184 -8.66 25.20 7.26
N GLU A 185 -8.15 24.05 7.71
CA GLU A 185 -7.63 23.00 6.87
C GLU A 185 -8.20 21.65 7.34
N THR A 186 -8.28 20.68 6.42
CA THR A 186 -8.74 19.34 6.76
C THR A 186 -7.73 18.61 7.65
N ASP A 187 -8.17 17.59 8.38
CA ASP A 187 -7.28 16.81 9.24
C ASP A 187 -6.13 16.20 8.41
N HIS A 188 -6.45 15.65 7.23
CA HIS A 188 -5.46 15.13 6.30
C HIS A 188 -4.46 16.20 5.83
N ALA A 189 -4.93 17.39 5.44
CA ALA A 189 -4.03 18.46 4.99
C ALA A 189 -3.10 18.93 6.10
N PHE A 190 -3.62 19.07 7.32
CA PHE A 190 -2.85 19.47 8.50
C PHE A 190 -1.75 18.48 8.84
N ILE A 191 -2.09 17.20 8.98
CA ILE A 191 -1.09 16.17 9.32
C ILE A 191 -0.10 16.00 8.17
N THR A 192 -0.51 16.11 6.91
CA THR A 192 0.40 15.97 5.75
C THR A 192 1.45 17.07 5.75
N ARG A 193 1.03 18.32 5.99
CA ARG A 193 1.95 19.45 6.12
C ARG A 193 2.89 19.28 7.31
N LEU A 194 2.37 18.82 8.45
CA LEU A 194 3.17 18.61 9.66
C LEU A 194 4.17 17.44 9.48
N MET A 195 3.75 16.37 8.83
CA MET A 195 4.61 15.24 8.48
C MET A 195 5.75 15.68 7.55
N ALA A 196 5.44 16.45 6.50
CA ALA A 196 6.44 16.99 5.58
C ALA A 196 7.43 17.95 6.27
N GLU A 197 6.96 18.79 7.20
CA GLU A 197 7.81 19.71 8.00
C GLU A 197 8.88 18.95 8.81
N TRP A 198 8.56 17.74 9.29
CA TRP A 198 9.40 16.94 10.17
C TRP A 198 10.02 15.71 9.50
N GLY A 199 9.90 15.57 8.17
CA GLY A 199 10.45 14.44 7.42
C GLY A 199 9.81 13.09 7.77
N ILE A 200 8.55 13.10 8.22
CA ILE A 200 7.76 11.90 8.47
C ILE A 200 7.07 11.50 7.17
N ASN A 201 7.26 10.26 6.76
CA ASN A 201 6.53 9.63 5.68
C ASN A 201 5.39 8.76 6.25
N HIS A 202 4.43 8.43 5.40
CA HIS A 202 3.42 7.42 5.70
C HIS A 202 3.15 6.48 4.54
N HIS A 203 2.74 5.26 4.89
CA HIS A 203 2.27 4.24 3.96
C HIS A 203 1.20 3.37 4.64
N PHE A 204 0.55 2.51 3.87
CA PHE A 204 -0.46 1.59 4.37
C PHE A 204 0.06 0.15 4.34
N GLU A 205 -0.21 -0.58 5.41
CA GLU A 205 0.02 -2.03 5.45
C GLU A 205 -1.33 -2.73 5.58
N HIS A 206 -1.55 -3.74 4.75
CA HIS A 206 -2.78 -4.53 4.72
C HIS A 206 -2.52 -5.88 5.37
N VAL A 207 -3.35 -6.25 6.35
CA VAL A 207 -3.25 -7.54 7.03
C VAL A 207 -4.61 -8.01 7.53
N GLN A 208 -4.91 -9.29 7.33
CA GLN A 208 -6.09 -9.95 7.89
C GLN A 208 -7.40 -9.20 7.62
N GLY A 209 -7.53 -8.66 6.40
CA GLY A 209 -8.72 -7.91 6.00
C GLY A 209 -8.90 -6.54 6.67
N THR A 210 -7.82 -5.97 7.20
CA THR A 210 -7.76 -4.61 7.74
C THR A 210 -6.54 -3.88 7.16
N HIS A 211 -6.50 -2.55 7.24
CA HIS A 211 -5.30 -1.80 6.90
C HIS A 211 -4.94 -0.76 7.96
N ARG A 212 -3.64 -0.55 8.15
CA ARG A 212 -3.09 0.36 9.15
C ARG A 212 -2.24 1.43 8.51
N LEU A 213 -2.30 2.64 9.09
CA LEU A 213 -1.42 3.74 8.71
C LEU A 213 -0.09 3.58 9.45
N VAL A 214 1.02 3.52 8.72
CA VAL A 214 2.36 3.46 9.31
C VAL A 214 3.05 4.80 9.11
N LEU A 215 3.51 5.41 10.21
CA LEU A 215 4.32 6.63 10.20
C LEU A 215 5.80 6.24 10.34
N SER A 216 6.65 6.75 9.45
CA SER A 216 8.06 6.35 9.36
C SER A 216 8.98 7.49 8.96
N ASP A 217 10.17 7.59 9.54
CA ASP A 217 11.20 8.59 9.21
C ASP A 217 12.52 7.98 8.72
N THR A 218 12.58 6.65 8.65
CA THR A 218 13.76 5.88 8.26
C THR A 218 13.36 4.74 7.32
N ASN A 219 14.32 4.29 6.49
CA ASN A 219 14.08 3.17 5.58
C ASN A 219 13.90 1.83 6.30
N ASP A 220 14.40 1.71 7.54
CA ASP A 220 14.25 0.51 8.37
C ASP A 220 12.78 0.25 8.75
N ALA A 221 11.91 1.26 8.60
CA ALA A 221 10.48 1.10 8.82
C ALA A 221 9.78 0.30 7.72
N PHE A 222 10.40 0.10 6.55
CA PHE A 222 9.86 -0.75 5.49
C PHE A 222 10.34 -2.18 5.69
N PRO A 223 9.45 -3.18 5.66
CA PRO A 223 9.86 -4.57 5.80
C PRO A 223 10.83 -4.95 4.67
N SER A 224 11.98 -5.50 5.03
CA SER A 224 12.90 -6.02 4.04
C SER A 224 12.35 -7.33 3.48
N LEU A 225 12.36 -7.50 2.16
CA LEU A 225 12.05 -8.80 1.54
C LEU A 225 12.92 -9.93 2.12
N LEU A 226 14.08 -9.60 2.72
CA LEU A 226 14.99 -10.53 3.43
C LEU A 226 14.65 -10.79 4.91
N SER A 227 14.00 -9.86 5.61
CA SER A 227 13.62 -10.03 7.02
C SER A 227 12.31 -10.78 7.16
N MET A 228 11.42 -10.62 6.19
CA MET A 228 10.17 -11.36 6.13
C MET A 228 10.43 -12.86 5.99
N ALA A 229 11.45 -13.26 5.20
CA ALA A 229 12.02 -14.62 5.14
C ALA A 229 12.21 -15.32 6.52
N ARG A 230 12.45 -14.55 7.59
CA ARG A 230 12.91 -15.05 8.91
C ARG A 230 11.83 -15.16 9.99
N GLU A 231 10.75 -14.38 9.92
CA GLU A 231 9.77 -14.28 11.01
C GLU A 231 8.74 -15.41 11.04
N SER A 232 8.68 -16.24 9.99
CA SER A 232 7.73 -17.34 9.85
C SER A 232 8.14 -18.67 10.49
N GLY A 233 9.12 -18.62 11.40
CA GLY A 233 9.09 -19.47 12.59
C GLY A 233 8.94 -20.98 12.39
N LYS A 234 9.73 -21.62 11.51
CA LYS A 234 9.97 -23.08 11.55
C LYS A 234 11.39 -23.56 11.21
N HIS A 235 12.38 -22.68 11.18
CA HIS A 235 13.77 -23.14 11.06
C HIS A 235 14.42 -23.28 12.45
N GLN A 236 14.69 -24.54 12.82
CA GLN A 236 15.46 -24.86 14.02
C GLN A 236 16.83 -24.18 13.96
N ALA A 237 17.26 -23.65 15.10
CA ALA A 237 18.57 -23.04 15.28
C ALA A 237 19.68 -24.03 14.89
N GLY A 238 20.35 -23.79 13.76
CA GLY A 238 21.48 -24.63 13.35
C GLY A 238 22.04 -24.38 11.96
N GLU A 239 21.24 -23.89 11.01
CA GLU A 239 21.72 -23.70 9.63
C GLU A 239 21.73 -22.22 9.23
N SER A 240 22.94 -21.71 9.02
CA SER A 240 23.21 -20.39 8.46
C SER A 240 22.78 -20.36 6.99
N HIS A 241 21.47 -20.26 6.73
CA HIS A 241 20.97 -19.98 5.40
C HIS A 241 21.12 -18.48 5.12
N ASP A 242 22.09 -18.20 4.26
CA ASP A 242 22.39 -16.92 3.64
C ASP A 242 21.10 -16.39 2.98
N ALA A 243 20.42 -15.45 3.64
CA ALA A 243 19.15 -14.91 3.16
C ALA A 243 19.39 -14.22 1.82
N ARG A 244 18.99 -14.88 0.72
CA ARG A 244 19.18 -14.37 -0.63
C ARG A 244 18.09 -13.35 -0.92
N PRO A 245 18.44 -12.17 -1.47
CA PRO A 245 17.43 -11.18 -1.84
C PRO A 245 16.48 -11.79 -2.88
N HIS A 246 15.20 -11.46 -2.79
CA HIS A 246 14.22 -11.83 -3.82
C HIS A 246 14.68 -11.26 -5.17
N ARG A 247 14.81 -12.13 -6.20
CA ARG A 247 15.38 -11.76 -7.51
C ARG A 247 14.29 -11.78 -8.56
N LEU A 248 13.88 -10.61 -9.02
CA LEU A 248 13.02 -10.48 -10.20
C LEU A 248 13.88 -10.42 -11.47
N PHE A 249 13.48 -11.18 -12.48
CA PHE A 249 14.14 -11.18 -13.80
C PHE A 249 13.55 -10.09 -14.70
N ILE A 250 14.37 -9.54 -15.60
CA ILE A 250 13.91 -8.60 -16.62
C ILE A 250 13.77 -9.35 -17.95
N HIS A 251 12.55 -9.41 -18.50
CA HIS A 251 12.28 -10.04 -19.79
C HIS A 251 11.48 -9.11 -20.70
N PRO A 252 11.78 -9.03 -22.01
CA PRO A 252 11.04 -8.15 -22.92
C PRO A 252 9.55 -8.58 -23.02
N PRO A 253 8.66 -7.64 -23.40
CA PRO A 253 7.24 -7.94 -23.59
C PRO A 253 7.02 -9.14 -24.51
N GLY A 254 6.10 -10.03 -24.12
CA GLY A 254 5.76 -11.24 -24.88
C GLY A 254 6.51 -12.50 -24.42
N HIS A 255 7.52 -12.39 -23.57
CA HIS A 255 8.07 -13.55 -22.86
C HIS A 255 7.09 -14.06 -21.80
N ARG A 256 6.96 -15.38 -21.66
CA ARG A 256 6.10 -16.01 -20.65
C ARG A 256 6.93 -17.00 -19.84
N PRO A 257 7.80 -16.52 -18.93
CA PRO A 257 8.74 -17.37 -18.21
C PRO A 257 8.07 -18.27 -17.16
N GLY A 258 6.74 -18.16 -16.96
CA GLY A 258 6.00 -18.97 -15.97
C GLY A 258 6.27 -18.57 -14.52
N GLN A 259 6.81 -17.37 -14.32
CA GLN A 259 7.17 -16.77 -13.04
C GLN A 259 7.04 -15.24 -13.15
N GLU A 260 7.00 -14.54 -12.01
CA GLU A 260 6.95 -13.08 -11.97
C GLU A 260 8.22 -12.45 -12.59
N TYR A 261 8.05 -11.36 -13.35
CA TYR A 261 9.15 -10.66 -14.01
C TYR A 261 8.85 -9.19 -14.29
N ILE A 262 9.90 -8.39 -14.41
CA ILE A 262 9.83 -6.98 -14.83
C ILE A 262 9.95 -6.93 -16.36
N HIS A 263 8.98 -6.31 -17.03
CA HIS A 263 9.01 -6.24 -18.50
C HIS A 263 9.56 -4.92 -19.06
N VAL A 264 9.55 -3.86 -18.25
CA VAL A 264 10.10 -2.54 -18.58
C VAL A 264 10.84 -2.00 -17.38
N PHE A 265 12.07 -1.54 -17.61
CA PHE A 265 12.85 -0.79 -16.65
C PHE A 265 13.40 0.45 -17.36
N SER A 266 12.96 1.64 -16.93
CA SER A 266 13.26 2.90 -17.61
C SER A 266 13.72 3.95 -16.59
N PRO A 267 15.03 4.03 -16.31
CA PRO A 267 15.56 5.02 -15.38
C PRO A 267 15.40 6.43 -15.96
N GLN A 268 14.95 7.37 -15.12
CA GLN A 268 14.81 8.78 -15.46
C GLN A 268 15.72 9.63 -14.57
N LEU A 269 16.31 10.67 -15.15
CA LEU A 269 17.19 11.60 -14.45
C LEU A 269 16.63 13.02 -14.61
N THR A 270 16.48 13.72 -13.49
CA THR A 270 15.96 15.09 -13.44
C THR A 270 16.89 15.96 -12.61
N MET A 271 17.10 17.20 -13.02
CA MET A 271 17.93 18.16 -12.29
C MET A 271 17.24 18.61 -11.00
N THR A 272 17.97 18.59 -9.88
CA THR A 272 17.46 18.98 -8.56
C THR A 272 18.41 19.98 -7.88
N SER A 273 17.89 20.68 -6.86
CA SER A 273 18.70 21.56 -6.01
C SER A 273 19.63 20.73 -5.11
N VAL A 274 20.91 21.11 -5.04
CA VAL A 274 21.92 20.42 -4.21
C VAL A 274 21.96 20.88 -2.75
N ALA A 275 21.36 22.04 -2.44
CA ALA A 275 21.40 22.61 -1.11
C ALA A 275 20.20 23.52 -0.84
N TRP A 276 19.86 23.67 0.44
CA TRP A 276 18.89 24.64 0.94
C TRP A 276 19.49 25.44 2.11
N GLU A 277 19.03 26.67 2.27
CA GLU A 277 19.40 27.55 3.38
C GLU A 277 18.14 28.23 3.93
N ALA A 278 18.00 28.25 5.26
CA ALA A 278 16.92 28.94 5.95
C ALA A 278 17.46 29.82 7.08
N ARG A 279 16.69 30.86 7.41
CA ARG A 279 16.97 31.76 8.53
C ARG A 279 15.71 32.03 9.31
N ASP A 280 15.86 32.22 10.61
CA ASP A 280 14.77 32.54 11.52
C ASP A 280 15.14 33.68 12.49
N HIS A 281 14.18 34.17 13.26
CA HIS A 281 14.35 35.23 14.24
C HIS A 281 13.76 34.85 15.60
N ASP A 282 14.59 34.94 16.64
CA ASP A 282 14.18 34.77 18.04
C ASP A 282 14.21 36.14 18.73
N TYR A 283 13.04 36.66 19.10
CA TYR A 283 12.90 37.98 19.74
C TYR A 283 13.51 38.02 21.15
N ALA A 284 13.59 36.88 21.86
CA ALA A 284 14.23 36.79 23.16
C ALA A 284 15.77 36.78 23.04
N ARG A 285 16.29 36.37 21.87
CA ARG A 285 17.72 36.36 21.54
C ARG A 285 17.99 37.04 20.19
N PRO A 286 17.79 38.37 20.07
CA PRO A 286 17.80 39.07 18.78
C PRO A 286 19.18 39.08 18.07
N ARG A 287 20.27 38.75 18.80
CA ARG A 287 21.63 38.63 18.26
C ARG A 287 22.05 37.18 17.97
N ALA A 288 21.17 36.20 18.17
CA ALA A 288 21.46 34.80 17.86
C ALA A 288 21.66 34.60 16.35
N ARG A 289 22.60 33.72 15.99
CA ARG A 289 22.87 33.35 14.58
C ARG A 289 22.02 32.17 14.16
N LEU A 290 20.75 32.41 13.86
CA LEU A 290 19.77 31.38 13.48
C LEU A 290 19.78 31.13 11.96
N HIS A 291 20.92 30.66 11.45
CA HIS A 291 21.06 30.24 10.06
C HIS A 291 21.23 28.73 10.02
N ALA A 292 20.50 28.07 9.13
CA ALA A 292 20.59 26.64 8.89
C ALA A 292 20.85 26.41 7.39
N ARG A 293 21.77 25.49 7.09
CA ARG A 293 22.07 25.06 5.73
C ARG A 293 22.25 23.56 5.73
N ALA A 294 21.66 22.88 4.75
CA ALA A 294 21.96 21.49 4.45
C ALA A 294 22.11 21.30 2.93
N GLY A 295 22.94 20.35 2.54
CA GLY A 295 23.24 20.04 1.16
C GLY A 295 24.55 19.26 1.05
N GLU A 296 24.69 18.50 -0.04
CA GLU A 296 25.96 17.86 -0.36
C GLU A 296 26.87 18.83 -1.12
N ALA A 297 28.19 18.71 -0.92
CA ALA A 297 29.12 19.37 -1.82
C ALA A 297 28.89 18.82 -3.23
N PRO A 298 28.92 19.65 -4.28
CA PRO A 298 28.81 19.15 -5.64
C PRO A 298 29.87 18.08 -5.84
N VAL A 299 29.46 16.88 -6.24
CA VAL A 299 30.38 15.82 -6.65
C VAL A 299 31.26 16.42 -7.76
N GLN A 300 32.54 16.63 -7.48
CA GLN A 300 33.50 16.97 -8.52
C GLN A 300 33.47 15.81 -9.50
N ALA A 301 32.91 16.03 -10.67
CA ALA A 301 32.91 15.05 -11.73
C ALA A 301 34.36 14.86 -12.20
N ASP A 302 35.07 13.92 -11.57
CA ASP A 302 36.26 13.36 -12.19
C ASP A 302 35.79 12.67 -13.47
N ALA A 303 36.22 13.22 -14.61
CA ALA A 303 35.87 12.78 -15.97
C ALA A 303 36.35 11.35 -16.31
N THR A 304 36.70 10.53 -15.32
CA THR A 304 37.35 9.22 -15.50
C THR A 304 36.54 8.05 -14.91
N THR A 305 35.45 8.30 -14.18
CA THR A 305 34.62 7.22 -13.61
C THR A 305 33.17 7.32 -14.08
N ALA A 306 32.96 7.20 -15.40
CA ALA A 306 31.68 6.70 -15.88
C ALA A 306 31.57 5.22 -15.44
N PRO A 307 30.53 4.80 -14.71
CA PRO A 307 30.28 3.38 -14.52
C PRO A 307 30.06 2.78 -15.92
N GLY A 308 31.02 1.96 -16.36
CA GLY A 308 30.93 1.27 -17.62
C GLY A 308 29.66 0.42 -17.62
N LEU A 309 28.67 0.80 -18.43
CA LEU A 309 27.64 -0.09 -18.92
C LEU A 309 28.35 -1.21 -19.69
N GLN A 310 28.77 -2.25 -18.98
CA GLN A 310 29.22 -3.48 -19.61
C GLN A 310 28.01 -4.10 -20.30
N THR A 311 28.00 -3.98 -21.62
CA THR A 311 27.10 -4.70 -22.50
C THR A 311 27.24 -6.20 -22.19
N PRO A 312 26.14 -6.96 -22.02
CA PRO A 312 26.25 -8.39 -21.79
C PRO A 312 26.95 -9.03 -22.98
N ARG A 313 28.08 -9.71 -22.72
CA ARG A 313 28.72 -10.60 -23.69
C ARG A 313 27.69 -11.64 -24.11
N GLN A 314 27.40 -11.67 -25.40
CA GLN A 314 26.65 -12.76 -26.02
C GLN A 314 27.38 -14.09 -25.76
N LEU A 315 26.64 -15.07 -25.24
CA LEU A 315 26.90 -16.49 -25.38
C LEU A 315 25.69 -17.10 -26.07
#